data_AF-X1LHX9-F1
#
_entry.id   AF-X1LHX9-F1
#
_cell.length_a   1.000
_cell.length_b   1.000
_cell.length_c   1.000
_cell.angle_alpha   90.00
_cell.angle_beta   90.00
_cell.angle_gamma   90.00
#
_symmetry.space_group_name_H-M   'P 1'
#
loop_
_entity.id
_entity.type
_entity.pdbx_description
1 polymer ?
#
loop_
_entity_poly.entity_id
_entity_poly.type
_entity_poly.pdbx_seq_one_letter_code
_entity_poly.pdbx_strand_id
1 'polypeptide(L)'
;MNGRDFTIKFNAFELGVITGVIMKSDDKTQRALHGIWEQLIAFKKEAEQQCGVKKEVIPGGMLKITDADGNIIIRPPYSFEIGDN
;
A
#
# COMPACT_ATOMS: atom_id res chain seq x y z
N MET A 1 -9.82 -19.45 -19.35
CA MET A 1 -10.92 -18.59 -18.83
C MET A 1 -10.96 -17.35 -19.70
N ASN A 2 -12.08 -17.07 -20.38
CA ASN A 2 -12.26 -15.81 -21.09
C ASN A 2 -12.64 -14.72 -20.05
N GLY A 3 -11.63 -14.21 -19.35
CA GLY A 3 -11.83 -13.07 -18.45
C GLY A 3 -12.13 -11.82 -19.27
N ARG A 4 -13.18 -11.07 -18.90
CA ARG A 4 -13.34 -9.69 -19.38
C ARG A 4 -12.53 -8.81 -18.43
N ASP A 5 -11.69 -7.96 -18.99
CA ASP A 5 -10.98 -6.96 -18.20
C ASP A 5 -11.94 -5.84 -17.81
N PHE A 6 -11.92 -5.45 -16.54
CA PHE A 6 -12.68 -4.33 -16.01
C PHE A 6 -11.70 -3.30 -15.44
N THR A 7 -11.87 -2.04 -15.82
CA THR A 7 -11.12 -0.92 -15.24
C THR A 7 -12.02 -0.13 -14.31
N ILE A 8 -11.57 0.05 -13.07
CA ILE A 8 -12.23 0.90 -12.09
C ILE A 8 -11.29 2.06 -11.76
N LYS A 9 -11.81 3.28 -11.74
CA LYS A 9 -11.03 4.48 -11.38
C LYS A 9 -11.24 4.78 -9.91
N PHE A 10 -10.15 5.09 -9.22
CA PHE A 10 -10.15 5.54 -7.84
C PHE A 10 -9.35 6.83 -7.72
N ASN A 11 -9.78 7.72 -6.82
CA ASN A 11 -8.91 8.76 -6.30
C ASN A 11 -7.98 8.19 -5.21
N ALA A 12 -7.00 8.98 -4.75
CA ALA A 12 -6.01 8.54 -3.76
C ALA A 12 -6.64 8.11 -2.43
N PHE A 13 -7.71 8.78 -2.00
CA PHE A 13 -8.43 8.43 -0.77
C PHE A 13 -9.16 7.10 -0.91
N GLU A 14 -9.91 6.89 -1.98
CA GLU A 14 -10.62 5.65 -2.28
C GLU A 14 -9.65 4.46 -2.39
N LEU A 15 -8.50 4.67 -3.04
CA LEU A 15 -7.43 3.68 -3.12
C LEU A 15 -6.94 3.27 -1.73
N GLY A 16 -6.69 4.24 -0.85
CA GLY A 16 -6.28 4.01 0.53
C GLY A 16 -7.34 3.26 1.35
N VAL A 17 -8.62 3.62 1.19
CA VAL A 17 -9.74 2.95 1.87
C VAL A 17 -9.86 1.49 1.41
N ILE A 18 -9.85 1.22 0.10
CA ILE A 18 -9.99 -0.14 -0.42
C ILE A 18 -8.80 -0.99 0.02
N THR A 19 -7.59 -0.44 -0.01
CA THR A 19 -6.40 -1.10 0.53
C THR A 19 -6.65 -1.48 2.00
N GLY A 20 -7.06 -0.53 2.84
CA GLY A 20 -7.37 -0.82 4.25
C GLY A 20 -8.44 -1.90 4.44
N VAL A 21 -9.50 -1.88 3.64
CA VAL A 21 -10.59 -2.87 3.68
C VAL A 21 -10.09 -4.26 3.31
N ILE A 22 -9.32 -4.41 2.23
CA ILE A 22 -8.75 -5.70 1.82
C ILE A 22 -7.81 -6.23 2.91
N MET A 23 -6.93 -5.38 3.45
CA MET A 23 -5.99 -5.75 4.51
C MET A 23 -6.69 -6.25 5.79
N LYS A 24 -7.91 -5.78 6.08
CA LYS A 24 -8.71 -6.19 7.24
C LYS A 24 -9.73 -7.28 6.95
N SER A 25 -9.83 -7.73 5.70
CA SER A 25 -10.75 -8.80 5.31
C SER A 25 -10.24 -10.19 5.74
N ASP A 26 -11.14 -11.18 5.75
CA ASP A 26 -10.79 -12.57 6.02
C ASP A 26 -9.88 -13.19 4.95
N ASP A 27 -9.20 -14.29 5.29
CA ASP A 27 -8.24 -14.97 4.41
C ASP A 27 -8.82 -15.39 3.05
N LYS A 28 -10.11 -15.70 2.98
CA LYS A 28 -10.76 -16.10 1.72
C LYS A 28 -10.90 -14.87 0.83
N THR A 29 -11.33 -13.75 1.40
CA THR A 29 -11.47 -12.47 0.70
C THR A 29 -10.12 -11.91 0.27
N GLN A 30 -9.11 -11.95 1.15
CA GLN A 30 -7.74 -11.54 0.80
C GLN A 30 -7.19 -12.35 -0.38
N ARG A 31 -7.37 -13.68 -0.38
CA ARG A 31 -6.93 -14.54 -1.49
C ARG A 31 -7.68 -14.24 -2.79
N ALA A 32 -8.99 -14.02 -2.72
CA ALA A 32 -9.80 -13.71 -3.89
C ALA A 32 -9.42 -12.35 -4.53
N LEU A 33 -8.99 -11.39 -3.71
CA LEU A 33 -8.64 -10.03 -4.14
C LEU A 33 -7.13 -9.79 -4.27
N HIS A 34 -6.30 -10.84 -4.18
CA HIS A 34 -4.84 -10.70 -4.16
C HIS A 34 -4.29 -9.91 -5.35
N GLY A 35 -4.76 -10.18 -6.58
CA GLY A 35 -4.30 -9.44 -7.76
C GLY A 35 -4.74 -7.96 -7.78
N ILE A 36 -5.86 -7.62 -7.13
CA ILE A 36 -6.27 -6.22 -6.95
C ILE A 36 -5.39 -5.56 -5.88
N TRP A 37 -5.13 -6.26 -4.78
CA TRP A 37 -4.22 -5.81 -3.73
C TRP A 37 -2.84 -5.44 -4.27
N GLU A 38 -2.24 -6.32 -5.08
CA GLU A 38 -0.93 -6.06 -5.72
C GLU A 38 -0.93 -4.78 -6.57
N GLN A 39 -1.99 -4.55 -7.35
CA GLN A 39 -2.14 -3.33 -8.15
C GLN A 39 -2.26 -2.09 -7.26
N LEU A 40 -3.04 -2.14 -6.17
CA LEU A 40 -3.18 -1.02 -5.24
C LEU A 40 -1.85 -0.69 -4.55
N ILE A 41 -1.08 -1.70 -4.14
CA ILE A 41 0.25 -1.50 -3.56
C ILE A 41 1.24 -0.91 -4.58
N ALA A 42 1.18 -1.34 -5.85
CA ALA A 42 1.99 -0.76 -6.91
C ALA A 42 1.69 0.73 -7.12
N PHE A 43 0.41 1.10 -7.24
CA PHE A 43 0.00 2.50 -7.36
C PHE A 43 0.40 3.35 -6.15
N LYS A 44 0.27 2.81 -4.93
CA LYS A 44 0.73 3.48 -3.72
C LYS A 44 2.24 3.77 -3.76
N LYS A 45 3.06 2.78 -4.15
CA LYS A 45 4.52 2.94 -4.25
C LYS A 45 4.90 3.99 -5.30
N GLU A 46 4.23 3.97 -6.46
CA GLU A 46 4.45 4.96 -7.51
C GLU A 46 4.10 6.38 -7.02
N ALA A 47 2.94 6.55 -6.38
CA ALA A 47 2.53 7.84 -5.82
C ALA A 47 3.49 8.35 -4.74
N GLU A 48 3.95 7.46 -3.84
CA GLU A 48 4.95 7.79 -2.82
C GLU A 48 6.25 8.28 -3.47
N GLN A 49 6.72 7.61 -4.53
CA GLN A 49 7.92 8.01 -5.27
C GLN A 49 7.74 9.38 -5.95
N GLN A 50 6.60 9.61 -6.61
CA GLN A 50 6.30 10.88 -7.28
C GLN A 50 6.20 12.05 -6.29
N CYS A 51 5.70 11.80 -5.08
CA CYS A 51 5.61 12.78 -4.00
C CYS A 51 6.91 12.92 -3.19
N GLY A 52 8.00 12.26 -3.58
CA GLY A 52 9.28 12.35 -2.88
C GLY A 52 9.29 11.73 -1.48
N VAL A 53 8.37 10.81 -1.20
CA VAL A 53 8.28 10.13 0.11
C VAL A 53 9.47 9.19 0.28
N LYS A 54 10.19 9.35 1.38
CA LYS A 54 11.30 8.49 1.80
C LYS A 54 10.87 7.61 2.96
N LYS A 55 11.27 6.35 2.92
CA LYS A 55 11.00 5.37 3.97
C LYS A 55 12.28 4.74 4.46
N GLU A 56 12.42 4.66 5.77
CA GLU A 56 13.58 4.10 6.45
C GLU A 56 13.12 3.24 7.62
N VAL A 57 13.64 2.01 7.73
CA VAL A 57 13.47 1.20 8.94
C VAL A 57 14.50 1.67 9.96
N ILE A 58 14.04 2.21 11.08
CA ILE A 58 14.88 2.75 12.16
C ILE A 58 15.06 1.71 13.29
N PRO A 59 15.99 1.91 14.24
CA PRO A 59 16.16 1.01 15.37
C PRO A 59 14.84 0.74 16.10
N GLY A 60 14.60 -0.53 16.45
CA GLY A 60 13.31 -0.99 16.99
C GLY A 60 12.31 -1.45 15.93
N GLY A 61 12.70 -1.50 14.65
CA GLY A 61 11.87 -2.05 13.57
C GLY A 61 10.72 -1.13 13.14
N MET A 62 10.75 0.13 13.56
CA MET A 62 9.75 1.13 13.20
C MET A 62 10.04 1.68 11.81
N LEU A 63 8.98 2.07 11.10
CA LEU A 63 9.07 2.72 9.80
C LEU A 63 9.00 4.24 10.00
N LYS A 64 10.07 4.92 9.65
CA LYS A 64 10.12 6.38 9.51
C LYS A 64 9.77 6.75 8.08
N ILE A 65 8.76 7.59 7.92
CA ILE A 65 8.28 8.08 6.63
C ILE A 65 8.46 9.59 6.63
N THR A 66 9.17 10.11 5.64
CA THR A 66 9.42 11.55 5.46
C THR A 66 8.89 11.98 4.10
N ASP A 67 8.05 13.02 4.04
CA ASP A 67 7.60 13.59 2.77
C ASP A 67 8.56 14.67 2.24
N ALA A 68 8.25 15.25 1.07
CA ALA A 68 9.05 16.28 0.43
C ALA A 68 9.15 17.58 1.24
N ASP A 69 8.16 17.89 2.07
CA ASP A 69 8.12 19.07 2.93
C ASP A 69 8.88 18.86 4.25
N GLY A 70 9.36 17.65 4.50
CA GLY A 70 10.07 17.27 5.72
C GLY A 70 9.15 16.88 6.87
N ASN A 71 7.85 16.66 6.63
CA ASN A 71 6.96 16.10 7.64
C ASN A 71 7.34 14.64 7.90
N ILE A 72 7.31 14.24 9.18
CA ILE A 72 7.77 12.92 9.61
C ILE A 72 6.63 12.17 10.32
N ILE A 73 6.42 10.93 9.92
CA ILE A 73 5.58 9.96 10.62
C ILE A 73 6.46 8.77 11.03
N ILE A 74 6.34 8.34 12.29
CA ILE A 74 6.99 7.12 12.80
C ILE A 74 5.91 6.18 13.29
N ARG A 75 5.88 4.96 12.75
CA ARG A 75 4.91 3.93 13.14
C ARG A 75 5.45 2.52 12.91
N PRO A 76 4.80 1.48 13.44
CA PRO A 76 5.09 0.12 13.01
C PRO A 76 4.86 -0.01 11.49
N PRO A 77 5.74 -0.72 10.78
CA PRO A 77 5.54 -1.01 9.37
C PRO A 77 4.30 -1.90 9.17
N TYR A 78 3.63 -1.74 8.03
CA TYR A 78 2.67 -2.75 7.60
C TYR A 78 3.41 -3.93 6.95
N SER A 79 2.81 -5.11 6.98
CA SER A 79 3.40 -6.36 6.47
C SER A 79 3.85 -6.27 5.01
N PHE A 80 3.26 -5.38 4.20
CA PHE A 80 3.62 -5.20 2.79
C PHE A 80 4.68 -4.11 2.54
N GLU A 81 5.09 -3.37 3.57
CA GLU A 81 6.05 -2.26 3.46
C GLU A 81 7.48 -2.68 3.81
N ILE A 82 7.62 -3.72 4.61
CA ILE A 82 8.85 -4.49 4.69
C ILE A 82 8.59 -5.66 3.76
N GLY A 83 9.17 -5.66 2.57
CA GLY A 83 9.08 -6.84 1.70
C GLY A 83 9.61 -8.06 2.46
N ASP A 84 8.95 -9.19 2.24
CA ASP A 84 9.42 -10.52 2.65
C ASP A 84 10.92 -10.69 2.33
N ASN A 85 11.68 -11.21 3.28
CA ASN A 85 12.99 -11.81 2.99
C ASN A 85 12.81 -13.07 2.14
#